data_AF-A0A2D8CBP7-F1
#
_entry.id   AF-A0A2D8CBP7-F1
#
_cell.length_a   1.000
_cell.length_b   1.000
_cell.length_c   1.000
_cell.angle_alpha   90.00
_cell.angle_beta   90.00
_cell.angle_gamma   90.00
#
_symmetry.space_group_name_H-M   'P 1'
#
loop_
_entity.id
_entity.type
_entity.pdbx_description
1 polymer ?
#
loop_
_entity_poly.entity_id
_entity_poly.type
_entity_poly.pdbx_seq_one_letter_code
_entity_poly.pdbx_strand_id
1 'polypeptide(L)'
;MNQDTFIPFSAVSQKWLEEKFKNLEEKISSINPASKSVKDEWLSLQEFMEATGVKSHYSISKMESVSESKGQEFRSMYRGKRRFIHQREVDRFFQGEFEN
;
A
#
# COMPACT_ATOMS: atom_id res chain seq x y z
N MET A 1 2.92 -5.74 -28.91
CA MET A 1 4.29 -6.11 -29.28
C MET A 1 5.22 -5.07 -28.69
N ASN A 2 5.90 -5.39 -27.58
CA ASN A 2 6.98 -4.55 -27.08
C ASN A 2 8.19 -4.86 -27.94
N GLN A 3 8.54 -3.94 -28.84
CA GLN A 3 9.84 -3.99 -29.50
C GLN A 3 10.87 -3.58 -28.45
N ASP A 4 11.56 -4.56 -27.87
CA ASP A 4 12.79 -4.32 -27.13
C ASP A 4 13.77 -3.66 -28.09
N THR A 5 13.78 -2.34 -28.04
CA THR A 5 14.70 -1.52 -28.83
C THR A 5 16.09 -1.79 -28.26
N PHE A 6 16.83 -2.69 -28.91
CA PHE A 6 18.21 -2.97 -28.59
C PHE A 6 19.03 -1.70 -28.86
N ILE A 7 19.47 -1.03 -27.79
CA ILE A 7 20.30 0.17 -27.90
C ILE A 7 21.76 -0.28 -27.82
N PRO A 8 22.55 -0.13 -28.91
CA PRO A 8 23.96 -0.49 -28.86
C PRO A 8 24.68 0.42 -27.86
N PHE A 9 25.64 -0.11 -27.10
CA PHE A 9 26.38 0.64 -26.09
C PHE A 9 27.09 1.90 -26.64
N SER A 10 27.38 1.93 -27.94
CA SER A 10 27.91 3.12 -28.65
C SER A 10 26.90 4.27 -28.80
N ALA A 11 25.60 4.00 -28.67
CA ALA A 11 24.53 4.99 -28.72
C ALA A 11 24.10 5.48 -27.32
N VAL A 12 24.65 4.90 -26.25
CA VAL A 12 24.37 5.27 -24.86
C VAL A 12 25.34 6.38 -24.45
N SER A 13 24.90 7.63 -24.58
CA SER A 13 25.65 8.77 -24.04
C SER A 13 25.32 8.99 -22.56
N GLN A 14 26.24 9.62 -21.82
CA GLN A 14 26.00 10.00 -20.42
C GLN A 14 24.74 10.88 -20.27
N LYS A 15 24.53 11.82 -21.20
CA LYS A 15 23.33 12.66 -21.24
C LYS A 15 22.05 11.85 -21.44
N TRP A 16 22.10 10.81 -22.29
CA TRP A 16 20.96 9.93 -22.51
C TRP A 16 20.61 9.14 -21.24
N LEU A 17 21.61 8.67 -20.49
CA LEU A 17 21.39 8.00 -19.21
C LEU A 17 20.77 8.95 -18.19
N GLU A 18 21.30 10.16 -18.03
CA GLU A 18 20.78 11.18 -17.11
C GLU A 18 19.30 11.52 -17.40
N GLU A 19 18.93 11.70 -18.68
CA GLU A 19 17.54 11.92 -19.08
C GLU A 19 16.63 10.72 -18.76
N LYS A 20 17.11 9.50 -18.96
CA LYS A 20 16.35 8.29 -18.60
C LYS A 20 16.17 8.13 -17.10
N PHE A 21 17.21 8.38 -16.31
CA PHE A 21 17.13 8.38 -14.85
C PHE A 21 16.16 9.45 -14.35
N LYS A 22 16.24 10.68 -14.87
CA LYS A 22 15.30 11.76 -14.51
C LYS A 22 13.85 11.39 -14.84
N ASN A 23 13.60 10.81 -16.02
CA ASN A 23 12.25 10.37 -16.41
C ASN A 23 11.73 9.24 -15.52
N LEU A 24 12.62 8.33 -15.07
CA LEU A 24 12.29 7.29 -14.10
C LEU A 24 11.97 7.88 -12.73
N GLU A 25 12.75 8.84 -12.24
CA GLU A 25 12.49 9.54 -10.97
C GLU A 25 11.18 10.32 -11.00
N GLU A 26 10.88 11.03 -12.09
CA GLU A 26 9.60 11.72 -12.27
C GLU A 26 8.43 10.72 -12.30
N LYS A 27 8.59 9.58 -12.98
CA LYS A 27 7.58 8.51 -12.98
C LYS A 27 7.39 7.92 -11.59
N ILE A 28 8.45 7.63 -10.86
CA ILE A 28 8.39 7.11 -9.48
C ILE A 28 7.75 8.14 -8.54
N SER A 29 8.10 9.42 -8.67
CA SER A 29 7.48 10.50 -7.92
C SER A 29 5.99 10.68 -8.26
N SER A 30 5.59 10.40 -9.50
CA SER A 30 4.17 10.39 -9.91
C SER A 30 3.41 9.13 -9.46
N ILE A 31 4.15 8.07 -9.09
CA ILE A 31 3.60 6.82 -8.52
C ILE A 31 3.36 6.96 -7.01
N ASN A 32 3.89 7.98 -6.35
CA ASN A 32 3.36 8.39 -5.04
C ASN A 32 1.94 8.93 -5.25
N PRO A 33 0.91 8.37 -4.58
CA PRO A 33 -0.47 8.77 -4.80
C PRO A 33 -0.71 10.15 -4.19
N ALA A 34 -0.38 11.19 -4.95
CA ALA A 34 -0.95 12.51 -4.76
C ALA A 34 -2.47 12.37 -4.98
N SER A 35 -3.21 12.47 -3.86
CA SER A 35 -4.67 12.42 -3.71
C SER A 35 -5.27 11.09 -3.23
N LYS A 36 -4.96 10.68 -1.99
CA LYS A 36 -5.98 10.04 -1.15
C LYS A 36 -7.09 11.06 -0.91
N SER A 37 -8.10 11.01 -1.78
CA SER A 37 -9.41 11.59 -1.50
C SER A 37 -9.84 11.15 -0.11
N VAL A 38 -10.32 12.08 0.72
CA VAL A 38 -10.90 11.84 2.05
C VAL A 38 -12.07 10.83 2.02
N LYS A 39 -12.52 10.41 0.82
CA LYS A 39 -13.51 9.34 0.63
C LYS A 39 -12.95 7.91 0.76
N ASP A 40 -11.63 7.70 0.73
CA ASP A 40 -10.98 6.37 0.79
C ASP A 40 -10.36 6.06 2.16
N GLU A 41 -11.00 6.50 3.24
CA GLU A 41 -10.56 6.16 4.60
C GLU A 41 -10.99 4.76 5.04
N TRP A 42 -11.97 4.14 4.38
CA TRP A 42 -12.54 2.86 4.77
C TRP A 42 -12.36 1.84 3.65
N LEU A 43 -11.45 0.90 3.86
CA LEU A 43 -11.19 -0.22 2.96
C LEU A 43 -12.22 -1.31 3.22
N SER A 44 -12.70 -1.97 2.17
CA SER A 44 -13.33 -3.28 2.32
C SER A 44 -12.33 -4.27 2.93
N LEU A 45 -12.86 -5.35 3.51
CA LEU A 45 -12.00 -6.40 4.05
C LEU A 45 -10.99 -6.95 3.04
N GLN A 46 -11.41 -7.09 1.78
CA GLN A 46 -10.54 -7.59 0.71
C GLN A 46 -9.42 -6.60 0.41
N GLU A 47 -9.72 -5.32 0.25
CA GLU A 47 -8.71 -4.27 0.01
C GLU A 47 -7.70 -4.19 1.16
N PHE A 48 -8.17 -4.32 2.41
CA PHE A 48 -7.28 -4.37 3.57
C PHE A 48 -6.33 -5.58 3.52
N MET A 49 -6.86 -6.76 3.18
CA MET A 49 -6.05 -7.98 3.06
C MET A 49 -5.04 -7.90 1.93
N GLU A 50 -5.42 -7.32 0.79
CA GLU A 50 -4.52 -7.07 -0.34
C GLU A 50 -3.42 -6.07 0.03
N ALA A 51 -3.76 -4.98 0.73
CA ALA A 51 -2.81 -3.96 1.14
C ALA A 51 -1.80 -4.46 2.18
N THR A 52 -2.22 -5.31 3.12
CA THR A 52 -1.38 -5.81 4.23
C THR A 52 -0.72 -7.16 3.94
N GLY A 53 -1.17 -7.88 2.91
CA GLY A 53 -0.76 -9.26 2.62
C GLY A 53 -1.30 -10.29 3.63
N VAL A 54 -2.22 -9.90 4.51
CA VAL A 54 -2.83 -10.79 5.51
C VAL A 54 -3.71 -11.83 4.81
N LYS A 55 -3.44 -13.10 5.10
CA LYS A 55 -4.10 -14.23 4.41
C LYS A 55 -5.34 -14.79 5.12
N SER A 56 -5.64 -14.33 6.34
CA SER A 56 -6.69 -14.94 7.15
C SER A 56 -7.48 -13.94 7.99
N HIS A 57 -8.77 -14.21 8.17
CA HIS A 57 -9.63 -13.50 9.11
C HIS A 57 -9.11 -13.62 10.56
N TYR A 58 -8.51 -14.75 10.92
CA TYR A 58 -7.94 -14.98 12.25
C TYR A 58 -6.85 -13.93 12.59
N SER A 59 -5.98 -13.61 11.62
CA SER A 59 -4.97 -12.56 11.78
C SER A 59 -5.60 -11.21 12.13
N ILE A 60 -6.75 -10.89 11.54
CA ILE A 60 -7.46 -9.63 11.78
C ILE A 60 -8.08 -9.64 13.18
N SER A 61 -8.70 -10.74 13.60
CA SER A 61 -9.18 -10.88 14.98
C SER A 61 -8.06 -10.78 16.01
N LYS A 62 -6.86 -11.29 15.68
CA LYS A 62 -5.68 -11.08 16.54
C LYS A 62 -5.30 -9.60 16.65
N MET A 63 -5.33 -8.84 15.55
CA MET A 63 -5.07 -7.39 15.56
C MET A 63 -6.07 -6.63 16.44
N GLU A 64 -7.34 -7.04 16.42
CA GLU A 64 -8.38 -6.51 17.31
C GLU A 64 -8.03 -6.77 18.78
N SER A 65 -7.72 -8.02 19.14
CA SER A 65 -7.36 -8.38 20.51
C SER A 65 -6.08 -7.67 20.99
N VAL A 66 -5.09 -7.49 20.12
CA VAL A 66 -3.86 -6.75 20.47
C VAL A 66 -4.15 -5.26 20.66
N SER A 67 -5.05 -4.67 19.87
CA SER A 67 -5.47 -3.28 20.10
C SER A 67 -6.17 -3.14 21.44
N GLU A 68 -7.11 -4.05 21.74
CA GLU A 68 -7.88 -4.05 22.99
C GLU A 68 -6.96 -4.21 24.21
N SER A 69 -5.97 -5.10 24.16
CA SER A 69 -5.02 -5.30 25.26
C SER A 69 -4.13 -4.07 25.50
N LYS A 70 -3.86 -3.28 24.46
CA LYS A 70 -3.14 -1.99 24.53
C LYS A 70 -4.05 -0.81 24.89
N GLY A 71 -5.35 -1.04 25.13
CA GLY A 71 -6.33 0.02 25.40
C GLY A 71 -6.62 0.91 24.19
N GLN A 72 -6.34 0.42 22.98
CA GLN A 72 -6.54 1.12 21.72
C GLN A 72 -7.73 0.52 20.97
N GLU A 73 -8.45 1.35 20.23
CA GLU A 73 -9.55 0.90 19.36
C GLU A 73 -8.98 0.40 18.02
N PHE A 74 -9.38 -0.81 17.58
CA PHE A 74 -9.20 -1.23 16.20
C PHE A 74 -10.36 -0.69 15.34
N ARG A 75 -10.09 0.29 14.46
CA ARG A 75 -11.16 0.93 13.69
C ARG A 75 -11.65 0.05 12.56
N SER A 76 -12.74 -0.66 12.83
CA SER A 76 -13.50 -1.39 11.84
C SER A 76 -15.00 -1.17 12.03
N MET A 77 -15.76 -1.30 10.94
CA MET A 77 -17.22 -1.17 10.97
C MET A 77 -17.88 -2.20 10.06
N TYR A 78 -19.15 -2.50 10.33
CA TYR A 78 -19.98 -3.35 9.48
C TYR A 78 -21.04 -2.51 8.75
N ARG A 79 -21.19 -2.74 7.45
CA ARG A 79 -22.33 -2.25 6.65
C ARG A 79 -23.06 -3.45 6.05
N GLY A 80 -24.18 -3.82 6.69
CA GLY A 80 -24.86 -5.08 6.40
C GLY A 80 -23.97 -6.27 6.75
N LYS A 81 -23.70 -7.15 5.78
CA LYS A 81 -22.82 -8.32 5.95
C LYS A 81 -21.35 -8.04 5.63
N ARG A 82 -21.01 -6.83 5.16
CA ARG A 82 -19.65 -6.48 4.72
C ARG A 82 -18.91 -5.75 5.83
N ARG A 83 -17.67 -6.18 6.08
CA ARG A 83 -16.74 -5.54 7.01
C ARG A 83 -15.87 -4.55 6.26
N PHE A 84 -15.67 -3.39 6.89
CA PHE A 84 -14.78 -2.34 6.43
C PHE A 84 -13.78 -2.01 7.53
N ILE A 85 -12.54 -1.72 7.15
CA ILE A 85 -11.42 -1.43 8.06
C ILE A 85 -10.83 -0.08 7.66
N HIS A 86 -10.58 0.76 8.66
CA HIS A 86 -10.05 2.10 8.40
C HIS A 86 -8.61 2.00 7.88
N GLN A 87 -8.24 2.81 6.89
CA GLN A 87 -6.92 2.85 6.26
C GLN A 87 -5.78 2.99 7.28
N ARG A 88 -6.00 3.77 8.36
CA ARG A 88 -5.03 3.89 9.46
C ARG A 88 -4.57 2.55 10.05
N GLU A 89 -5.42 1.52 10.02
CA GLU A 89 -5.08 0.20 10.57
C GLU A 89 -4.04 -0.51 9.68
N VAL A 90 -3.97 -0.15 8.38
CA VAL A 90 -2.89 -0.57 7.49
C VAL A 90 -1.57 0.07 7.92
N ASP A 91 -1.59 1.37 8.25
CA ASP A 91 -0.39 2.09 8.71
C ASP A 91 0.11 1.49 10.04
N ARG A 92 -0.81 1.25 11.00
CA ARG A 92 -0.51 0.57 12.27
C ARG A 92 0.06 -0.84 12.06
N PHE A 93 -0.43 -1.57 11.07
CA PHE A 93 0.08 -2.89 10.71
C PHE A 93 1.55 -2.82 10.28
N PHE A 94 1.89 -1.92 9.36
CA PHE A 94 3.28 -1.76 8.90
C PHE A 94 4.21 -1.15 9.94
N GLN A 95 3.67 -0.45 10.94
CA GLN A 95 4.42 0.02 12.12
C GLN A 95 4.69 -1.10 13.14
N GLY A 96 4.19 -2.31 12.92
CA GLY A 96 4.38 -3.45 13.83
C GLY A 96 3.53 -3.36 15.10
N GLU A 97 2.49 -2.52 15.14
CA GLU A 97 1.70 -2.30 16.36
C GLU A 97 0.87 -3.52 16.79
N PHE A 98 0.69 -4.51 15.91
CA PHE A 98 -0.07 -5.73 16.19
C PHE A 98 0.81 -6.94 16.54
N GLU A 99 2.13 -6.74 16.65
CA GLU A 99 3.05 -7.72 17.20
C GLU A 99 3.06 -7.63 18.74
N ASN A 100 3.22 -8.79 19.38
CA ASN A 100 3.35 -8.92 20.84
C ASN A 100 4.83 -9.02 21.21
#